data_AF-A0A432T5M2-F1
#
_entry.id   AF-A0A432T5M2-F1
#
_cell.length_a   1.000
_cell.length_b   1.000
_cell.length_c   1.000
_cell.angle_alpha   90.00
_cell.angle_beta   90.00
_cell.angle_gamma   90.00
#
_symmetry.space_group_name_H-M   'P 1'
#
loop_
_entity.id
_entity.type
_entity.pdbx_description
1 polymer ?
#
loop_
_entity_poly.entity_id
_entity_poly.type
_entity_poly.pdbx_seq_one_letter_code
_entity_poly.pdbx_strand_id
1 'polypeptide(L)'
;MTRSIKDYLKKDSTAGILLMVVTLLALLMQNSSLTHYYTQFLHTPVEIKFGALHIAKPLLLWVNDGLMAIFFFLVGLEVKREVMEGHLSSLSQLTLPGIAALGGMLAPALIFIALNWGDPFALKGWAIPTATDIAFALGILSLLGSRVPVSLKIFLMVLAI
;
A
#
# COMPACT_ATOMS: atom_id res chain seq x y z
N MET A 1 15.99 -28.48 3.13
CA MET A 1 15.55 -27.43 2.18
C MET A 1 14.51 -26.47 2.75
N THR A 2 13.57 -26.93 3.59
CA THR A 2 12.47 -26.11 4.16
C THR A 2 12.87 -25.11 5.26
N ARG A 3 13.93 -25.36 6.04
CA ARG A 3 14.45 -24.40 7.04
C ARG A 3 15.03 -23.13 6.42
N SER A 4 15.80 -23.27 5.34
CA SER A 4 16.44 -22.14 4.66
C SER A 4 15.43 -21.13 4.13
N ILE A 5 14.34 -21.59 3.49
CA ILE A 5 13.28 -20.71 2.96
C ILE A 5 12.59 -19.94 4.10
N LYS A 6 12.34 -20.58 5.26
CA LYS A 6 11.77 -19.89 6.43
C LYS A 6 12.70 -18.83 7.02
N ASP A 7 14.00 -19.08 7.03
CA ASP A 7 14.99 -18.13 7.56
C ASP A 7 15.25 -16.96 6.58
N TYR A 8 15.09 -17.18 5.27
CA TYR A 8 15.09 -16.11 4.28
C TYR A 8 13.81 -15.26 4.35
N LEU A 9 12.62 -15.88 4.46
CA LEU A 9 11.35 -15.17 4.61
C LEU A 9 11.24 -14.35 5.91
N LYS A 10 12.09 -14.62 6.91
CA LYS A 10 12.16 -13.85 8.16
C LYS A 10 12.92 -12.52 8.03
N LYS A 11 13.54 -12.22 6.89
CA LYS A 11 14.17 -10.91 6.67
C LYS A 11 13.15 -9.95 6.07
N ASP A 12 12.96 -8.80 6.70
CA ASP A 12 12.11 -7.70 6.20
C ASP A 12 12.44 -7.31 4.74
N SER A 13 13.68 -7.54 4.31
CA SER A 13 14.12 -7.27 2.94
C SER A 13 13.56 -8.22 1.88
N THR A 14 13.15 -9.43 2.25
CA THR A 14 12.59 -10.40 1.28
C THR A 14 11.23 -9.95 0.75
N ALA A 15 10.38 -9.37 1.60
CA ALA A 15 9.10 -8.82 1.19
C ALA A 15 9.28 -7.66 0.19
N GLY A 16 10.21 -6.74 0.47
CA GLY A 16 10.53 -5.62 -0.42
C GLY A 16 11.08 -6.06 -1.78
N ILE A 17 12.01 -7.03 -1.79
CA ILE A 17 12.56 -7.58 -3.04
C ILE A 17 11.47 -8.28 -3.85
N LEU A 18 10.63 -9.10 -3.20
CA LEU A 18 9.54 -9.79 -3.88
C LEU A 18 8.56 -8.79 -4.51
N LEU A 19 8.19 -7.73 -3.78
CA LEU A 19 7.34 -6.65 -4.29
C LEU A 19 7.95 -6.01 -5.54
N MET A 20 9.24 -5.65 -5.50
CA MET A 20 9.93 -5.08 -6.67
C MET A 20 9.91 -6.03 -7.87
N VAL A 21 10.16 -7.33 -7.66
CA VAL A 21 10.15 -8.33 -8.73
C VAL A 21 8.74 -8.45 -9.33
N VAL A 22 7.70 -8.52 -8.51
CA VAL A 22 6.31 -8.60 -8.99
C VAL A 22 5.92 -7.34 -9.75
N THR A 23 6.31 -6.15 -9.27
CA THR A 23 6.07 -4.88 -9.98
C THR A 23 6.78 -4.84 -11.33
N LEU A 24 8.04 -5.27 -11.40
CA LEU A 24 8.78 -5.34 -12.67
C LEU A 24 8.11 -6.33 -13.64
N LEU A 25 7.68 -7.50 -13.15
CA LEU A 25 6.94 -8.45 -13.98
C LEU A 25 5.64 -7.86 -14.49
N ALA A 26 4.86 -7.17 -13.65
CA ALA A 26 3.63 -6.51 -14.06
C ALA A 26 3.88 -5.44 -15.14
N LEU A 27 4.93 -4.63 -14.99
CA LEU A 27 5.34 -3.64 -16.00
C LEU A 27 5.75 -4.30 -17.32
N LEU A 28 6.53 -5.39 -17.26
CA LEU A 28 6.92 -6.14 -18.46
C LEU A 28 5.71 -6.77 -19.16
N MET A 29 4.78 -7.34 -18.41
CA MET A 29 3.55 -7.92 -18.98
C MET A 29 2.68 -6.84 -19.64
N GLN A 30 2.55 -5.66 -19.00
CA GLN A 30 1.73 -4.55 -19.53
C GLN A 30 2.36 -3.81 -20.72
N ASN A 31 3.69 -3.86 -20.89
CA ASN A 31 4.42 -3.16 -21.96
C ASN A 31 4.98 -4.09 -23.05
N SER A 32 4.58 -5.36 -23.08
CA SER A 32 5.04 -6.34 -24.08
C SER A 32 3.90 -6.81 -24.99
N SER A 33 4.15 -7.77 -25.88
CA SER A 33 3.08 -8.39 -26.69
C SER A 33 2.02 -9.14 -25.87
N LEU A 34 2.26 -9.34 -24.56
CA LEU A 34 1.34 -9.99 -23.64
C LEU A 34 0.27 -9.06 -23.06
N THR A 35 0.33 -7.74 -23.31
CA THR A 35 -0.62 -6.76 -22.75
C THR A 35 -2.07 -7.12 -22.99
N HIS A 36 -2.39 -7.64 -24.19
CA HIS A 36 -3.75 -8.02 -24.52
C HIS A 36 -4.28 -9.13 -23.61
N TYR A 37 -3.53 -10.23 -23.48
CA TYR A 37 -3.89 -11.36 -22.62
C TYR A 37 -3.94 -10.95 -21.14
N TYR A 38 -2.98 -10.15 -20.69
CA TYR A 38 -2.94 -9.67 -19.31
C TYR A 38 -4.14 -8.78 -18.98
N THR A 39 -4.47 -7.83 -19.88
CA THR A 39 -5.61 -6.93 -19.70
C THR A 39 -6.93 -7.69 -19.75
N GLN A 40 -7.11 -8.63 -20.70
CA GLN A 40 -8.30 -9.47 -20.77
C GLN A 40 -8.48 -10.31 -19.51
N PHE A 41 -7.41 -10.92 -19.01
CA PHE A 41 -7.45 -11.67 -17.77
C PHE A 41 -7.94 -10.81 -16.60
N LEU A 42 -7.35 -9.63 -16.40
CA LEU A 42 -7.75 -8.70 -15.33
C LEU A 42 -9.19 -8.17 -15.48
N HIS A 43 -9.68 -8.03 -16.70
CA HIS A 43 -11.03 -7.55 -16.97
C HIS A 43 -12.07 -8.67 -17.12
N THR A 44 -11.69 -9.93 -16.86
CA THR A 44 -12.62 -11.07 -16.93
C THR A 44 -13.83 -10.79 -16.03
N PRO A 45 -15.06 -10.84 -16.55
CA PRO A 45 -16.25 -10.61 -15.74
C PRO A 45 -16.42 -11.78 -14.77
N VAL A 46 -16.43 -11.47 -13.46
CA VAL A 46 -16.68 -12.45 -12.40
C VAL A 46 -17.98 -12.07 -11.71
N GLU A 47 -18.93 -12.99 -11.74
CA GLU A 47 -20.25 -12.79 -11.17
C GLU A 47 -20.51 -13.79 -10.04
N ILE A 48 -21.00 -13.28 -8.91
CA ILE A 48 -21.49 -14.10 -7.80
C ILE A 48 -22.97 -13.77 -7.60
N LYS A 49 -23.81 -14.82 -7.64
CA LYS A 49 -25.27 -14.73 -7.47
C LYS A 49 -25.72 -15.61 -6.29
N PHE A 50 -26.43 -15.02 -5.34
CA PHE A 50 -27.07 -15.71 -4.23
C PHE A 50 -28.51 -15.19 -4.09
N GLY A 51 -29.48 -15.91 -4.67
CA GLY A 51 -30.87 -15.46 -4.70
C GLY A 51 -31.02 -14.15 -5.46
N ALA A 52 -31.56 -13.11 -4.81
CA ALA A 52 -31.69 -11.77 -5.37
C ALA A 52 -30.39 -10.94 -5.36
N LEU A 53 -29.37 -11.38 -4.60
CA LEU A 53 -28.08 -10.70 -4.57
C LEU A 53 -27.26 -11.08 -5.81
N HIS A 54 -26.96 -10.07 -6.64
CA HIS A 54 -26.11 -10.22 -7.82
C HIS A 54 -24.99 -9.20 -7.76
N ILE A 55 -23.76 -9.70 -7.68
CA ILE A 55 -22.56 -8.86 -7.74
C ILE A 55 -21.78 -9.27 -8.99
N ALA A 56 -21.70 -8.35 -9.95
CA ALA A 56 -20.94 -8.50 -11.18
C ALA A 56 -19.84 -7.44 -11.21
N LYS A 57 -18.58 -7.88 -11.19
CA LYS A 57 -17.42 -6.99 -11.27
C LYS A 57 -16.28 -7.66 -12.05
N PRO A 58 -15.40 -6.89 -12.71
CA PRO A 58 -14.17 -7.43 -13.29
C PRO A 58 -13.29 -8.10 -12.23
N LEU A 59 -12.52 -9.12 -12.64
CA LEU A 59 -11.60 -9.85 -11.76
C LEU A 59 -10.68 -8.91 -10.97
N LEU A 60 -10.18 -7.84 -11.61
CA LEU A 60 -9.35 -6.82 -10.96
C LEU A 60 -10.01 -6.22 -9.72
N LEU A 61 -11.31 -5.91 -9.76
CA LEU A 61 -12.01 -5.32 -8.62
C LEU A 61 -12.21 -6.33 -7.49
N TRP A 62 -12.45 -7.61 -7.82
CA TRP A 62 -12.51 -8.67 -6.80
C TRP A 62 -11.18 -8.86 -6.09
N VAL A 63 -10.08 -8.87 -6.85
CA VAL A 63 -8.72 -8.98 -6.30
C VAL A 63 -8.39 -7.76 -5.43
N ASN A 64 -8.69 -6.56 -5.91
CA ASN A 64 -8.47 -5.32 -5.14
C ASN A 64 -9.29 -5.32 -3.85
N ASP A 65 -10.61 -5.52 -3.94
CA ASP A 65 -11.50 -5.51 -2.77
C ASP A 65 -11.07 -6.58 -1.75
N GLY A 66 -10.73 -7.79 -2.21
CA GLY A 66 -10.32 -8.91 -1.35
C GLY A 66 -8.95 -8.73 -0.70
N LEU A 67 -7.91 -8.42 -1.49
CA LEU A 67 -6.55 -8.24 -0.96
C LEU A 67 -6.45 -6.99 -0.08
N MET A 68 -7.12 -5.90 -0.46
CA MET A 68 -7.13 -4.67 0.35
C MET A 68 -7.89 -4.86 1.66
N ALA A 69 -8.96 -5.67 1.69
CA ALA A 69 -9.63 -5.99 2.94
C ALA A 69 -8.68 -6.72 3.92
N ILE A 70 -7.89 -7.68 3.44
CA ILE A 70 -6.89 -8.38 4.26
C ILE A 70 -5.78 -7.41 4.71
N PHE A 71 -5.28 -6.58 3.79
CA PHE A 71 -4.24 -5.59 4.08
C PHE A 71 -4.69 -4.60 5.16
N PHE A 72 -5.84 -3.96 4.98
CA PHE A 72 -6.36 -2.98 5.94
C PHE A 72 -6.80 -3.62 7.26
N PHE A 73 -7.19 -4.89 7.27
CA PHE A 73 -7.41 -5.62 8.52
C PHE A 73 -6.10 -5.73 9.32
N LEU A 74 -5.00 -6.12 8.67
CA LEU A 74 -3.68 -6.17 9.32
C LEU A 74 -3.22 -4.79 9.79
N VAL A 75 -3.35 -3.77 8.94
CA VAL A 75 -3.03 -2.38 9.31
C VAL A 75 -3.87 -1.93 10.51
N GLY A 76 -5.18 -2.21 10.53
CA GLY A 76 -6.05 -1.87 11.65
C GLY A 76 -5.65 -2.54 12.96
N LEU A 77 -5.17 -3.79 12.92
CA LEU A 77 -4.62 -4.47 14.10
C LEU A 77 -3.32 -3.82 14.58
N GLU A 78 -2.45 -3.39 13.65
CA GLU A 78 -1.19 -2.71 13.97
C GLU A 78 -1.45 -1.32 14.58
N VAL A 79 -2.36 -0.53 13.99
CA VAL A 79 -2.83 0.75 14.56
C VAL A 79 -3.29 0.52 15.99
N LYS A 80 -4.16 -0.47 16.21
CA LYS A 80 -4.69 -0.78 17.53
C LYS A 80 -3.56 -1.12 18.50
N ARG A 81 -2.57 -1.91 18.10
CA ARG A 81 -1.40 -2.23 18.95
C ARG A 81 -0.61 -0.96 19.30
N GLU A 82 -0.32 -0.12 18.32
CA GLU A 82 0.47 1.11 18.53
C GLU A 82 -0.26 2.13 19.40
N VAL A 83 -1.59 2.21 19.30
CA VAL A 83 -2.43 3.08 20.15
C VAL A 83 -2.49 2.55 21.59
N MET A 84 -2.51 1.24 21.80
CA MET A 84 -2.63 0.65 23.14
C MET A 84 -1.30 0.59 23.90
N GLU A 85 -0.21 0.21 23.21
CA GLU A 85 1.07 -0.14 23.85
C GLU A 85 2.28 0.51 23.17
N GLY A 86 2.10 1.17 22.03
CA GLY A 86 3.19 1.68 21.20
C GLY A 86 3.36 3.19 21.21
N HIS A 87 3.89 3.71 20.11
CA HIS A 87 4.31 5.12 19.97
C HIS A 87 3.13 6.08 19.78
N LEU A 88 1.92 5.56 19.58
CA LEU A 88 0.69 6.34 19.49
C LEU A 88 -0.07 6.38 20.82
N SER A 89 0.43 5.70 21.87
CA SER A 89 -0.25 5.58 23.16
C SER A 89 -0.26 6.85 24.01
N SER A 90 0.71 7.75 23.81
CA SER A 90 0.79 9.02 24.53
C SER A 90 0.68 10.21 23.59
N LEU A 91 -0.07 11.24 24.00
CA LEU A 91 -0.22 12.49 23.23
C LEU A 91 1.13 13.13 22.90
N SER A 92 2.10 13.07 23.81
CA SER A 92 3.45 13.58 23.57
C SER A 92 4.15 12.87 22.40
N GLN A 93 4.01 11.55 22.29
CA GLN A 93 4.63 10.77 21.22
C GLN A 93 3.86 10.85 19.90
N LEU A 94 2.53 11.01 19.97
CA LEU A 94 1.64 11.17 18.81
C LEU A 94 1.85 12.50 18.07
N THR A 95 2.21 13.58 18.78
CA THR A 95 2.25 14.93 18.19
C THR A 95 3.14 15.04 16.96
N LEU A 96 4.38 14.52 17.01
CA LEU A 96 5.32 14.62 15.91
C LEU A 96 4.88 13.77 14.68
N PRO A 97 4.59 12.45 14.81
CA PRO A 97 4.08 11.66 13.69
C PRO A 97 2.74 12.17 13.16
N GLY A 98 1.84 12.61 14.04
CA GLY A 98 0.52 13.11 13.66
C GLY A 98 0.59 14.40 12.84
N ILE A 99 1.41 15.37 13.25
CA ILE A 99 1.62 16.61 12.47
C ILE A 99 2.32 16.30 11.15
N ALA A 100 3.32 15.40 11.16
CA ALA A 100 4.04 15.00 9.95
C ALA A 100 3.12 14.29 8.94
N ALA A 101 2.25 13.39 9.40
CA ALA A 101 1.26 12.71 8.56
C ALA A 101 0.21 13.69 8.02
N LEU A 102 -0.31 14.60 8.85
CA LEU A 102 -1.25 15.64 8.40
C LEU A 102 -0.62 16.55 7.35
N GLY A 103 0.61 17.02 7.57
CA GLY A 103 1.35 17.80 6.57
C GLY A 103 1.63 17.01 5.30
N GLY A 104 2.03 15.74 5.44
CA GLY A 104 2.27 14.81 4.35
C GLY A 104 1.03 14.47 3.53
N MET A 105 -0.17 14.59 4.10
CA MET A 105 -1.44 14.43 3.39
C MET A 105 -1.92 15.76 2.78
N LEU A 106 -1.93 16.85 3.56
CA LEU A 106 -2.49 18.12 3.14
C LEU A 106 -1.67 18.77 2.02
N ALA A 107 -0.34 18.75 2.11
CA ALA A 107 0.50 19.42 1.12
C ALA A 107 0.34 18.80 -0.29
N PRO A 108 0.47 17.47 -0.50
CA PRO A 108 0.27 16.88 -1.83
C PRO A 108 -1.16 17.02 -2.34
N ALA A 109 -2.17 16.90 -1.47
CA ALA A 109 -3.58 17.08 -1.85
C ALA A 109 -3.85 18.50 -2.35
N LEU A 110 -3.40 19.53 -1.62
CA LEU A 110 -3.61 20.93 -2.00
C LEU A 110 -2.85 21.29 -3.28
N ILE A 111 -1.62 20.80 -3.44
CA ILE A 111 -0.86 20.98 -4.68
C ILE A 111 -1.61 20.35 -5.86
N PHE A 112 -2.12 19.12 -5.71
CA PHE A 112 -2.88 18.45 -6.77
C PHE A 112 -4.16 19.18 -7.13
N ILE A 113 -4.92 19.64 -6.13
CA ILE A 113 -6.16 20.41 -6.34
C ILE A 113 -5.87 21.72 -7.05
N ALA A 114 -4.81 22.44 -6.65
CA ALA A 114 -4.42 23.69 -7.28
C ALA A 114 -4.03 23.50 -8.75
N LEU A 115 -3.34 22.41 -9.07
CA LEU A 115 -2.94 22.09 -10.45
C LEU A 115 -4.11 21.63 -11.34
N ASN A 116 -5.12 20.99 -10.75
CA ASN A 116 -6.29 20.46 -11.48
C ASN A 116 -7.54 21.34 -11.31
N TRP A 117 -7.35 22.61 -10.95
CA TRP A 117 -8.45 23.53 -10.71
C TRP A 117 -9.26 23.75 -11.99
N GLY A 118 -10.57 23.52 -11.92
CA GLY A 118 -11.47 23.65 -13.07
C GLY A 118 -11.76 22.34 -13.83
N ASP A 119 -11.17 21.21 -13.42
CA ASP A 119 -11.54 19.88 -13.93
C ASP A 119 -12.25 19.05 -12.85
N PRO A 120 -13.60 18.97 -12.88
CA PRO A 120 -14.37 18.20 -11.90
C PRO A 120 -14.07 16.70 -11.89
N PHE A 121 -13.57 16.14 -12.99
CA PHE A 121 -13.21 14.73 -13.07
C PHE A 121 -11.85 14.49 -12.39
N ALA A 122 -10.84 15.28 -12.74
CA ALA A 122 -9.49 15.15 -12.17
C ALA A 122 -9.49 15.40 -10.65
N LEU A 123 -10.30 16.34 -10.16
CA LEU A 123 -10.43 16.65 -8.72
C LEU A 123 -10.87 15.45 -7.86
N LYS A 124 -11.55 14.45 -8.43
CA LYS A 124 -11.88 13.21 -7.71
C LYS A 124 -10.63 12.42 -7.29
N GLY A 125 -9.49 12.66 -7.95
CA GLY A 125 -8.20 12.01 -7.69
C GLY A 125 -7.33 12.69 -6.62
N TRP A 126 -7.85 13.65 -5.85
CA TRP A 126 -7.05 14.43 -4.88
C TRP A 126 -6.29 13.58 -3.84
N ALA A 127 -6.79 12.38 -3.52
CA ALA A 127 -6.19 11.46 -2.57
C ALA A 127 -5.11 10.53 -3.17
N ILE A 128 -4.95 10.51 -4.49
CA ILE A 128 -3.90 9.71 -5.17
C ILE A 128 -2.49 10.09 -4.68
N PRO A 129 -2.09 11.38 -4.63
CA PRO A 129 -0.74 11.76 -4.21
C PRO A 129 -0.51 11.70 -2.69
N THR A 130 -1.54 11.45 -1.89
CA THR A 130 -1.41 11.38 -0.43
C THR A 130 -1.11 9.98 0.08
N ALA A 131 -1.45 8.95 -0.69
CA ALA A 131 -1.23 7.56 -0.31
C ALA A 131 0.27 7.20 -0.37
N THR A 132 0.79 6.62 0.70
CA THR A 132 2.19 6.14 0.78
C THR A 132 2.20 4.61 0.89
N ASP A 133 2.94 3.93 0.02
CA ASP A 133 3.10 2.46 0.08
C ASP A 133 4.17 2.08 1.12
N ILE A 134 3.71 1.66 2.31
CA ILE A 134 4.56 1.23 3.43
C ILE A 134 5.48 0.07 3.02
N ALA A 135 4.95 -0.91 2.30
CA ALA A 135 5.68 -2.13 1.96
C ALA A 135 6.83 -1.79 1.00
N PHE A 136 6.58 -0.89 0.05
CA PHE A 136 7.63 -0.40 -0.84
C PHE A 136 8.66 0.46 -0.11
N ALA A 137 8.22 1.39 0.73
CA ALA A 137 9.11 2.31 1.44
C ALA A 137 10.02 1.57 2.45
N LEU A 138 9.46 0.67 3.26
CA LEU A 138 10.23 -0.20 4.16
C LEU A 138 11.11 -1.17 3.36
N GLY A 139 10.61 -1.69 2.24
CA GLY A 139 11.36 -2.53 1.31
C GLY A 139 12.65 -1.86 0.85
N ILE A 140 12.57 -0.61 0.36
CA ILE A 140 13.76 0.15 -0.05
C ILE A 140 14.67 0.48 1.14
N LEU A 141 14.11 0.92 2.28
CA LEU A 141 14.92 1.21 3.47
C LEU A 141 15.67 -0.02 3.98
N SER A 142 15.12 -1.22 3.80
CA SER A 142 15.78 -2.47 4.16
C SER A 142 16.98 -2.80 3.25
N LEU A 143 16.94 -2.39 1.98
CA LEU A 143 18.04 -2.56 1.01
C LEU A 143 19.24 -1.66 1.34
N LEU A 144 18.99 -0.50 1.96
CA LEU A 144 20.05 0.40 2.44
C LEU A 144 20.81 -0.16 3.67
N GLY A 145 20.37 -1.32 4.20
CA GLY A 145 21.09 -2.09 5.20
C GLY A 145 21.26 -1.35 6.54
N SER A 146 22.48 -1.35 7.08
CA SER A 146 22.82 -0.76 8.37
C SER A 146 22.91 0.78 8.37
N ARG A 147 22.78 1.43 7.20
CA ARG A 147 22.86 2.90 7.08
C ARG A 147 21.61 3.62 7.58
N VAL A 148 20.49 2.90 7.72
CA VAL A 148 19.21 3.46 8.17
C VAL A 148 18.96 3.06 9.62
N PRO A 149 18.82 4.03 10.54
CA PRO A 149 18.48 3.74 11.94
C PRO A 149 17.15 2.99 12.06
N VAL A 150 17.07 2.06 13.01
CA VAL A 150 15.84 1.31 13.30
C VAL A 150 14.70 2.26 13.70
N SER A 151 15.02 3.33 14.44
CA SER A 151 14.05 4.38 14.81
C SER A 151 13.37 5.04 13.60
N LEU A 152 14.09 5.22 12.49
CA LEU A 152 13.54 5.80 11.27
C LEU A 152 12.53 4.86 10.59
N LYS A 153 12.78 3.55 10.65
CA LYS A 153 11.87 2.52 10.12
C LYS A 153 10.57 2.47 10.91
N ILE A 154 10.69 2.54 12.25
CA ILE A 154 9.53 2.60 13.16
C ILE A 154 8.75 3.89 12.92
N PHE A 155 9.44 5.04 12.82
CA PHE A 155 8.79 6.32 12.54
C PHE A 155 8.02 6.30 11.21
N LEU A 156 8.63 5.76 10.14
CA LEU A 156 7.97 5.67 8.84
C LEU A 156 6.77 4.72 8.86
N MET A 157 6.86 3.61 9.59
CA MET A 157 5.74 2.69 9.78
C MET A 157 4.57 3.40 10.44
N VAL A 158 4.83 4.21 11.47
CA VAL A 158 3.79 4.99 12.16
C VAL A 158 3.21 6.11 11.29
N LEU A 159 4.03 6.77 10.48
CA LEU A 159 3.57 7.88 9.62
C LEU A 159 2.70 7.41 8.46
N ALA A 160 2.95 6.21 7.96
CA ALA A 160 2.30 5.71 6.75
C ALA A 160 1.06 4.83 7.02
N ILE A 161 0.82 4.50 8.30
CA ILE A 161 -0.42 3.94 8.83
C ILE A 161 -1.45 5.06 9.04
#